data_AF-A4WTA2-F1
#
_entry.id   AF-A4WTA2-F1
#
_cell.length_a   1.000
_cell.length_b   1.000
_cell.length_c   1.000
_cell.angle_alpha   90.00
_cell.angle_beta   90.00
_cell.angle_gamma   90.00
#
_symmetry.space_group_name_H-M   'P 1'
#
loop_
_entity.id
_entity.type
_entity.pdbx_description
1 polymer ?
#
loop_
_entity_poly.entity_id
_entity_poly.type
_entity_poly.pdbx_seq_one_letter_code
_entity_poly.pdbx_strand_id
1 'polypeptide(L)'
;MTAQHRQPAQQAHVTGLTHIRVADLRMTVLEAEGTVQLVVAREGDAGCFTTFFNEFCDEATAGQLRLLADAVASAWAALGRLG
;
A
#
# COMPACT_ATOMS: atom_id res chain seq x y z
N MET A 1 -21.84 31.58 -7.68
CA MET A 1 -21.21 30.40 -7.06
C MET A 1 -21.32 29.25 -8.04
N THR A 2 -20.24 28.90 -8.73
CA THR A 2 -20.23 27.75 -9.64
C THR A 2 -20.02 26.48 -8.83
N ALA A 3 -21.04 25.61 -8.81
CA ALA A 3 -20.91 24.26 -8.27
C ALA A 3 -19.85 23.52 -9.10
N GLN A 4 -18.69 23.26 -8.51
CA GLN A 4 -17.71 22.33 -9.08
C GLN A 4 -18.37 20.97 -9.17
N HIS A 5 -18.78 20.59 -10.38
CA HIS A 5 -19.21 19.23 -10.69
C HIS A 5 -18.02 18.32 -10.38
N ARG A 6 -18.04 17.64 -9.24
CA ARG A 6 -17.07 16.57 -8.95
C ARG A 6 -17.33 15.48 -9.98
N GLN A 7 -16.34 15.21 -10.82
CA GLN A 7 -16.38 14.00 -11.64
C GLN A 7 -16.52 12.79 -10.70
N PRO A 8 -17.36 11.79 -11.05
CA PRO A 8 -17.44 10.57 -10.29
C PRO A 8 -16.05 9.92 -10.23
N ALA A 9 -15.63 9.45 -9.06
CA ALA A 9 -14.42 8.66 -8.95
C ALA A 9 -14.59 7.39 -9.79
N GLN A 10 -13.71 7.21 -10.78
CA GLN A 10 -13.68 6.01 -11.60
C GLN A 10 -12.91 4.92 -10.86
N GLN A 11 -13.42 3.69 -10.88
CA GLN A 11 -12.69 2.56 -10.33
C GLN A 11 -11.45 2.30 -11.19
N ALA A 12 -10.28 2.21 -10.55
CA ALA A 12 -9.04 1.85 -11.20
C ALA A 12 -8.95 0.32 -11.35
N HIS A 13 -8.43 -0.14 -12.48
CA HIS A 13 -8.07 -1.53 -12.69
C HIS A 13 -6.79 -1.86 -11.90
N VAL A 14 -6.98 -2.59 -10.78
CA VAL A 14 -5.89 -3.00 -9.90
C VAL A 14 -5.34 -4.35 -10.36
N THR A 15 -4.04 -4.38 -10.68
CA THR A 15 -3.31 -5.58 -11.08
C THR A 15 -2.52 -6.21 -9.93
N GLY A 16 -2.25 -5.44 -8.86
CA GLY A 16 -1.50 -5.92 -7.71
C GLY A 16 -1.78 -5.10 -6.45
N LEU A 17 -1.82 -5.78 -5.30
CA LEU A 17 -1.98 -5.15 -4.00
C LEU A 17 -1.17 -5.91 -2.95
N THR A 18 -0.19 -5.23 -2.35
CA THR A 18 0.66 -5.81 -1.29
C THR A 18 0.59 -4.95 -0.04
N HIS A 19 0.46 -5.59 1.13
CA HIS A 19 0.47 -4.90 2.42
C HIS A 19 1.66 -5.37 3.25
N ILE A 20 2.39 -4.42 3.80
CA ILE A 20 3.53 -4.65 4.68
C ILE A 20 3.23 -3.93 6.00
N ARG A 21 3.22 -4.67 7.10
CA ARG A 21 3.09 -4.09 8.45
C ARG A 21 4.46 -3.66 8.93
N VAL A 22 4.58 -2.41 9.36
CA VAL A 22 5.82 -1.84 9.91
C VAL A 22 5.46 -1.15 11.23
N ALA A 23 5.70 -1.84 12.34
CA ALA A 23 5.25 -1.41 13.67
C ALA A 23 3.72 -1.11 13.68
N ASP A 24 3.35 0.14 13.95
CA ASP A 24 1.98 0.66 13.96
C ASP A 24 1.50 1.17 12.58
N LEU A 25 2.35 1.07 11.56
CA LEU A 25 2.07 1.52 10.20
C LEU A 25 1.71 0.35 9.28
N ARG A 26 0.89 0.67 8.29
CA ARG A 26 0.61 -0.16 7.11
C ARG A 26 1.17 0.54 5.89
N MET A 27 2.15 -0.10 5.27
CA MET A 27 2.61 0.24 3.93
C MET A 27 1.81 -0.59 2.93
N THR A 28 1.31 0.07 1.89
CA THR A 28 0.52 -0.53 0.81
C THR A 28 1.18 -0.18 -0.52
N VAL A 29 1.51 -1.22 -1.29
CA VAL A 29 1.95 -1.10 -2.68
C VAL A 29 0.77 -1.47 -3.55
N LEU A 30 0.27 -0.51 -4.31
CA LEU A 30 -0.84 -0.66 -5.25
C LEU A 30 -0.29 -0.58 -6.68
N GLU A 31 -0.56 -1.60 -7.48
CA GLU A 31 -0.29 -1.60 -8.91
C GLU A 31 -1.64 -1.46 -9.63
N ALA A 32 -1.85 -0.34 -10.31
CA ALA A 32 -3.11 -0.06 -11.01
C ALA A 32 -2.88 0.81 -12.24
N GLU A 33 -3.56 0.49 -13.34
CA GLU A 33 -3.50 1.28 -14.59
C GLU A 33 -2.08 1.52 -15.12
N GLY A 34 -1.18 0.54 -14.95
CA GLY A 34 0.24 0.67 -15.34
C GLY A 34 1.05 1.60 -14.44
N THR A 35 0.51 1.98 -13.29
CA THR A 35 1.19 2.80 -12.27
C THR A 35 1.38 2.03 -10.98
N VAL A 36 2.42 2.40 -10.24
CA VAL A 36 2.72 1.86 -8.92
C VAL A 36 2.55 3.00 -7.93
N GLN A 37 1.73 2.79 -6.90
CA GLN A 37 1.47 3.76 -5.86
C GLN A 37 1.87 3.17 -4.51
N LEU A 38 2.69 3.91 -3.76
CA LEU A 38 3.10 3.57 -2.42
C LEU A 38 2.37 4.44 -1.42
N VAL A 39 1.57 3.81 -0.55
CA VAL A 39 0.84 4.48 0.53
C VAL A 39 1.33 3.97 1.87
N VAL A 40 1.78 4.87 2.74
CA VAL A 40 2.08 4.55 4.14
C VAL A 40 1.07 5.28 5.01
N ALA A 41 0.31 4.51 5.79
CA ALA A 41 -0.69 5.04 6.69
C ALA A 41 -0.62 4.36 8.06
N ARG A 42 -0.93 5.11 9.12
CA ARG A 42 -1.29 4.52 10.41
C ARG A 42 -2.77 4.16 10.37
N GLU A 43 -3.07 2.93 10.74
CA GLU A 43 -4.44 2.48 10.98
C GLU A 43 -4.83 2.94 12.39
N GLY A 44 -5.80 3.83 12.49
CA GLY A 44 -6.39 4.27 13.75
C GLY A 44 -7.65 3.48 14.09
N ASP A 45 -8.31 3.89 15.18
CA ASP A 45 -9.57 3.29 15.59
C ASP A 45 -10.68 3.51 14.55
N ALA A 46 -11.62 2.57 14.49
CA ALA A 46 -12.78 2.58 13.59
C ALA A 46 -12.46 2.60 12.07
N GLY A 47 -11.28 2.10 11.67
CA GLY A 47 -10.91 1.97 10.25
C GLY A 47 -10.50 3.29 9.59
N CYS A 48 -10.22 4.32 10.38
CA CYS A 48 -9.64 5.57 9.89
C CYS A 48 -8.14 5.38 9.57
N PHE A 49 -7.71 5.83 8.40
CA PHE A 49 -6.31 5.81 7.99
C PHE A 49 -5.74 7.23 8.00
N THR A 50 -4.65 7.44 8.74
CA THR A 50 -3.85 8.66 8.65
C THR A 50 -2.70 8.40 7.70
N THR A 51 -2.79 8.92 6.48
CA THR A 51 -1.76 8.78 5.45
C THR A 51 -0.59 9.74 5.72
N PHE A 52 0.62 9.20 5.79
CA PHE A 52 1.87 9.97 5.94
C PHE A 52 2.64 10.09 4.64
N PHE A 53 2.50 9.10 3.77
CA PHE A 53 3.20 9.04 2.48
C PHE A 53 2.24 8.49 1.42
N ASN A 54 2.22 9.14 0.26
CA ASN A 54 1.40 8.72 -0.88
C ASN A 54 2.05 9.21 -2.17
N GLU A 55 2.86 8.37 -2.80
CA GLU A 55 3.60 8.74 -4.01
C GLU A 55 3.49 7.67 -5.08
N PHE A 56 3.57 8.10 -6.33
CA PHE A 56 3.76 7.23 -7.47
C PHE A 56 5.24 6.89 -7.60
N CYS A 57 5.52 5.62 -7.84
CA CYS A 57 6.87 5.11 -8.00
C CYS A 57 7.10 4.62 -9.42
N ASP A 58 8.37 4.47 -9.79
CA ASP A 58 8.73 3.74 -11.01
C ASP A 58 8.50 2.22 -10.85
N GLU A 59 8.49 1.52 -11.98
CA GLU A 59 8.28 0.06 -12.01
C GLU A 59 9.37 -0.71 -11.25
N ALA A 60 10.60 -0.20 -11.23
CA ALA A 60 11.72 -0.82 -10.53
C ALA A 60 11.49 -0.86 -9.01
N THR A 61 10.95 0.23 -8.47
CA THR A 61 10.61 0.37 -7.05
C THR A 61 9.55 -0.64 -6.62
N ALA A 62 8.56 -0.93 -7.49
CA ALA A 62 7.53 -1.94 -7.22
C ALA A 62 8.12 -3.32 -6.96
N GLY A 63 9.03 -3.75 -7.84
CA GLY A 63 9.71 -5.04 -7.72
C GLY A 63 10.56 -5.14 -6.45
N GLN A 64 11.29 -4.07 -6.11
CA GLN A 64 12.09 -4.01 -4.88
C GLN A 64 11.23 -4.08 -3.61
N LEU A 65 10.11 -3.35 -3.58
CA LEU A 65 9.20 -3.36 -2.43
C LEU A 65 8.49 -4.71 -2.27
N ARG A 66 8.21 -5.40 -3.38
CA ARG A 66 7.66 -6.75 -3.34
C ARG A 66 8.63 -7.77 -2.78
N LEU A 67 9.90 -7.73 -3.22
CA LEU A 67 10.96 -8.56 -2.64
C LEU A 67 11.12 -8.31 -1.13
N LEU A 68 11.02 -7.05 -0.70
CA LEU A 68 11.03 -6.70 0.72
C LEU A 68 9.83 -7.29 1.46
N ALA A 69 8.62 -7.20 0.89
CA ALA A 69 7.40 -7.78 1.46
C ALA A 69 7.55 -9.29 1.67
N ASP A 70 8.03 -9.99 0.65
CA ASP A 70 8.21 -11.45 0.68
C ASP A 70 9.27 -11.86 1.71
N ALA A 71 10.38 -11.12 1.80
CA ALA A 71 11.41 -11.36 2.80
C ALA A 71 10.89 -11.18 4.23
N VAL A 72 10.11 -10.11 4.49
CA VAL A 72 9.51 -9.84 5.81
C VAL A 72 8.49 -10.92 6.16
N ALA A 73 7.61 -11.30 5.23
CA ALA A 73 6.62 -12.36 5.44
C ALA A 73 7.29 -13.71 5.77
N SER A 74 8.36 -14.05 5.03
CA SER A 74 9.13 -15.27 5.26
C SER A 74 9.81 -15.27 6.63
N ALA A 75 10.43 -14.15 7.03
CA ALA A 75 11.06 -14.00 8.34
C ALA A 75 10.03 -14.13 9.48
N TRP A 76 8.86 -13.53 9.33
CA TRP A 76 7.78 -13.64 10.32
C TRP A 76 7.25 -15.07 10.45
N ALA A 77 7.04 -15.76 9.32
CA ALA A 77 6.62 -17.16 9.32
C ALA A 77 7.67 -18.09 9.92
N ALA A 78 8.96 -17.79 9.79
CA ALA A 78 10.03 -18.53 10.47
C ALA A 78 9.99 -18.33 11.99
N LEU A 79 9.75 -17.11 12.47
CA LEU A 79 9.63 -16.80 13.90
C LEU A 79 8.42 -17.47 14.55
N GLY A 80 7.27 -17.50 13.87
CA GLY A 80 6.06 -18.16 14.37
C GLY A 80 6.13 -19.69 14.44
N ARG A 81 7.16 -20.32 13.87
CA ARG A 81 7.40 -21.77 13.94
C ARG A 81 8.34 -22.19 15.08
N LEU A 82 8.87 -21.23 15.82
CA LEU A 82 9.81 -21.43 16.94
C LEU A 82 9.15 -21.24 18.32
N GLY A 83 7.86 -20.91 18.38
CA GLY A 83 7.05 -20.84 19.60
C GLY A 83 5.96 -21.90 19.58
#